data_AF-A0A5S9P2H5-F1
#
_entry.id   AF-A0A5S9P2H5-F1
#
_cell.length_a   1.000
_cell.length_b   1.000
_cell.length_c   1.000
_cell.angle_alpha   90.00
_cell.angle_beta   90.00
_cell.angle_gamma   90.00
#
_symmetry.space_group_name_H-M   'P 1'
#
loop_
_entity.id
_entity.type
_entity.pdbx_description
1 polymer ?
#
loop_
_entity_poly.entity_id
_entity_poly.type
_entity_poly.pdbx_seq_one_letter_code
_entity_poly.pdbx_strand_id
1 'polypeptide(L)'
;MTRRRLLLLLLVILALLQVRLWTGTGSWEQIASLRRDIAVQNETNNELRLRNERLYGEVRSLKHDLDSIEERARNDMGLIKSGETFYLIVDE
;
A
#
# COMPACT_ATOMS: atom_id res chain seq x y z
N MET A 1 -51.16 -40.02 15.77
CA MET A 1 -49.80 -39.84 16.35
C MET A 1 -48.73 -39.45 15.32
N THR A 2 -48.90 -39.78 14.03
CA THR A 2 -47.93 -39.55 12.93
C THR A 2 -47.75 -38.07 12.55
N ARG A 3 -48.82 -37.28 12.54
CA ARG A 3 -48.79 -35.84 12.16
C ARG A 3 -47.86 -34.99 13.03
N ARG A 4 -47.84 -35.23 14.35
CA ARG A 4 -46.95 -34.53 15.29
C ARG A 4 -45.46 -34.86 15.07
N ARG A 5 -45.16 -36.09 14.64
CA ARG A 5 -43.76 -36.52 14.36
C ARG A 5 -43.21 -35.84 13.10
N LEU A 6 -44.05 -35.68 12.07
CA LEU A 6 -43.68 -34.93 10.86
C LEU A 6 -43.40 -33.45 11.17
N LEU A 7 -44.24 -32.82 12.01
CA LEU A 7 -44.01 -31.44 12.45
C LEU A 7 -42.70 -31.29 13.23
N LEU A 8 -42.41 -32.21 14.15
CA LEU A 8 -41.14 -32.21 14.90
C LEU A 8 -39.93 -32.37 13.97
N LEU A 9 -40.01 -33.30 13.01
CA LEU A 9 -38.94 -33.52 12.04
C LEU A 9 -38.71 -32.27 11.17
N LEU A 10 -39.79 -31.62 10.71
CA LEU A 10 -39.70 -30.38 9.96
C LEU A 10 -39.07 -29.25 10.78
N LEU A 11 -39.40 -29.17 12.07
CA LEU A 11 -38.86 -28.16 12.99
C LEU A 11 -37.37 -28.39 13.25
N VAL A 12 -36.93 -29.65 13.38
CA VAL A 12 -35.52 -30.01 13.50
C VAL A 12 -34.74 -29.64 12.23
N ILE A 13 -35.28 -29.96 11.04
CA ILE A 13 -34.65 -29.58 9.76
C ILE A 13 -34.57 -28.06 9.64
N LEU A 14 -35.64 -27.35 10.00
CA LEU A 14 -35.67 -25.89 10.00
C LEU A 14 -34.59 -25.32 10.92
N ALA A 15 -34.51 -25.79 12.16
CA ALA A 15 -33.50 -25.34 13.12
C ALA A 15 -32.07 -25.59 12.61
N LEU A 16 -31.83 -26.76 12.01
CA LEU A 16 -30.52 -27.11 11.44
C LEU A 16 -30.16 -26.20 10.26
N LEU A 17 -31.14 -25.84 9.43
CA LEU A 17 -30.96 -24.89 8.34
C LEU A 17 -30.70 -23.47 8.84
N GLN A 18 -31.42 -23.02 9.88
CA GLN A 18 -31.19 -21.71 10.51
C GLN A 18 -29.78 -21.62 11.10
N VAL A 19 -29.33 -22.65 11.82
CA VAL A 19 -27.95 -22.74 12.34
C VAL A 19 -26.93 -22.73 11.20
N ARG A 20 -27.17 -23.51 10.13
CA ARG A 20 -26.30 -23.52 8.96
C ARG A 20 -26.25 -22.17 8.25
N LEU A 21 -27.34 -21.42 8.23
CA LEU A 21 -27.41 -20.11 7.57
C LEU A 21 -26.73 -19.01 8.41
N TRP A 22 -26.80 -19.10 9.74
CA TRP A 22 -26.06 -18.20 10.64
C TRP A 22 -24.55 -18.49 10.67
N THR A 23 -24.16 -19.76 10.45
CA THR A 23 -22.75 -20.19 10.40
C THR A 23 -22.15 -20.15 8.99
N GLY A 24 -22.98 -20.18 7.94
CA GLY A 24 -22.55 -20.27 6.55
C GLY A 24 -22.46 -18.89 5.90
N THR A 25 -21.27 -18.55 5.39
CA THR A 25 -20.99 -17.38 4.53
C THR A 25 -21.07 -15.98 5.17
N GLY A 26 -21.14 -15.90 6.50
CA GLY A 26 -21.09 -14.63 7.23
C GLY A 26 -20.82 -14.77 8.74
N SER A 27 -20.25 -15.90 9.17
CA SER A 27 -20.00 -16.17 10.58
C SER A 27 -19.04 -15.14 11.17
N TRP A 28 -19.37 -14.62 12.34
CA TRP A 28 -18.65 -13.57 13.06
C TRP A 28 -17.14 -13.88 13.24
N GLU A 29 -16.76 -15.16 13.19
CA GLU A 29 -15.37 -15.59 13.23
C GLU A 29 -14.55 -15.16 12.00
N GLN A 30 -15.14 -15.18 10.79
CA GLN A 30 -14.44 -14.74 9.58
C GLN A 30 -14.24 -13.22 9.54
N ILE A 31 -15.17 -12.45 10.10
CA ILE A 31 -15.01 -10.99 10.23
C ILE A 31 -13.93 -10.65 11.27
N ALA A 32 -13.81 -11.46 12.34
CA ALA A 32 -12.81 -11.26 13.38
C ALA A 32 -11.39 -11.66 12.95
N SER A 33 -11.23 -12.68 12.10
CA SER A 33 -9.93 -13.02 11.50
C SER A 33 -9.54 -11.99 10.43
N LEU A 34 -10.47 -11.63 9.54
CA LEU A 34 -10.21 -10.66 8.47
C LEU A 34 -9.90 -9.25 9.01
N ARG A 35 -10.53 -8.84 10.12
CA ARG A 35 -10.15 -7.59 10.82
C ARG A 35 -8.75 -7.64 11.45
N ARG A 36 -8.31 -8.80 11.93
CA ARG A 36 -6.95 -8.95 12.48
C ARG A 36 -5.89 -8.88 11.38
N ASP A 37 -6.14 -9.53 10.24
CA ASP A 37 -5.21 -9.50 9.10
C ASP A 37 -5.07 -8.08 8.53
N ILE A 38 -6.17 -7.31 8.47
CA ILE A 38 -6.13 -5.90 8.05
C ILE A 38 -5.31 -5.03 9.02
N ALA A 39 -5.33 -5.31 10.33
CA ALA A 39 -4.57 -4.53 11.31
C ALA A 39 -3.05 -4.75 11.14
N VAL A 40 -2.62 -6.00 10.99
CA VAL A 40 -1.20 -6.35 10.79
C VAL A 40 -0.66 -5.78 9.47
N GLN A 41 -1.47 -5.82 8.41
CA GLN A 41 -1.07 -5.29 7.11
C GLN A 41 -0.93 -3.75 7.13
N ASN A 42 -1.76 -3.05 7.91
CA ASN A 42 -1.69 -1.59 8.04
C ASN A 42 -0.43 -1.12 8.78
N GLU A 43 -0.02 -1.83 9.82
CA GLU A 43 1.20 -1.50 10.57
C GLU A 43 2.44 -1.65 9.68
N THR A 44 2.53 -2.75 8.94
CA THR A 44 3.62 -3.00 7.97
C THR A 44 3.64 -1.94 6.86
N ASN A 45 2.47 -1.56 6.32
CA ASN A 45 2.39 -0.52 5.30
C ASN A 45 2.83 0.86 5.82
N ASN A 46 2.50 1.20 7.07
CA ASN A 46 2.92 2.48 7.66
C ASN A 46 4.44 2.54 7.83
N GLU A 47 5.08 1.46 8.27
CA GLU A 47 6.54 1.39 8.40
C GLU A 47 7.23 1.53 7.03
N LEU A 48 6.73 0.82 6.02
CA LEU A 48 7.25 0.91 4.65
C LEU A 48 7.06 2.30 4.03
N ARG A 49 5.95 2.99 4.36
CA ARG A 49 5.70 4.36 3.89
C ARG A 49 6.68 5.35 4.52
N LEU A 50 6.92 5.24 5.82
CA LEU A 50 7.86 6.09 6.54
C LEU A 50 9.29 5.91 6.02
N ARG A 51 9.68 4.66 5.73
CA ARG A 51 10.99 4.34 5.14
C ARG A 51 11.12 4.86 3.71
N ASN A 52 10.07 4.76 2.91
CA ASN A 52 10.04 5.35 1.56
C ASN A 52 10.19 6.87 1.62
N GLU A 53 9.44 7.56 2.47
CA GLU A 53 9.54 9.02 2.61
C GLU A 53 10.96 9.48 2.96
N ARG A 54 11.63 8.74 3.85
CA ARG A 54 13.04 8.99 4.20
C ARG A 54 13.98 8.79 3.00
N LEU A 55 13.85 7.67 2.29
CA LEU A 55 14.67 7.36 1.10
C LEU A 55 14.43 8.38 -0.03
N TYR A 56 13.18 8.82 -0.23
CA TYR A 56 12.86 9.88 -1.18
C TYR A 56 13.49 11.22 -0.78
N GLY A 57 13.55 11.53 0.52
CA GLY A 57 14.27 12.69 1.04
C GLY A 57 15.76 12.62 0.76
N GLU A 58 16.39 11.47 1.03
CA GLU A 58 17.81 11.23 0.79
C GLU A 58 18.13 11.34 -0.72
N VAL A 59 17.37 10.69 -1.60
CA VAL A 59 17.56 10.79 -3.06
C VAL A 59 17.41 12.22 -3.56
N ARG A 60 16.48 12.99 -3.00
CA ARG A 60 16.27 14.39 -3.41
C ARG A 60 17.41 15.29 -2.95
N SER A 61 17.94 15.05 -1.74
CA SER A 61 19.13 15.75 -1.24
C SER A 61 20.36 15.44 -2.08
N LEU A 62 20.62 14.15 -2.37
CA LEU A 62 21.76 13.74 -3.20
C LEU A 62 21.68 14.34 -4.62
N LYS A 63 20.48 14.41 -5.22
CA LYS A 63 20.31 15.08 -6.50
C LYS A 63 20.63 16.57 -6.42
N HIS A 64 20.13 17.25 -5.40
CA HIS A 64 20.37 18.69 -5.24
C HIS A 64 21.86 19.01 -5.02
N ASP A 65 22.56 18.18 -4.25
CA ASP A 65 24.01 18.32 -4.05
C ASP A 65 24.80 18.10 -5.35
N LEU A 66 24.41 17.10 -6.16
CA LEU A 66 25.04 16.85 -7.47
C LEU A 66 24.76 17.98 -8.48
N ASP A 67 23.52 18.47 -8.54
CA ASP A 67 23.14 19.59 -9.41
C ASP A 67 23.92 20.86 -9.04
N SER A 68 24.11 21.11 -7.73
CA SER A 68 24.89 22.23 -7.21
C SER A 68 26.39 22.12 -7.57
N ILE A 69 26.93 20.90 -7.60
CA ILE A 69 28.32 20.66 -8.03
C ILE A 69 28.47 20.86 -9.54
N GLU A 70 27.50 20.40 -10.34
CA GLU A 70 27.51 20.59 -11.80
C GLU A 70 27.41 22.08 -12.16
N GLU A 71 26.55 22.84 -11.48
CA GLU A 71 26.41 24.28 -11.70
C GLU A 71 27.71 25.04 -11.39
N ARG A 72 28.40 24.66 -10.31
CA ARG A 72 29.74 25.20 -9.98
C ARG A 72 30.79 24.81 -11.02
N ALA A 73 30.80 23.56 -11.49
CA ALA A 73 31.72 23.10 -12.52
C ALA A 73 31.53 23.83 -13.86
N ARG A 74 30.27 24.13 -14.22
CA ARG A 74 29.92 24.90 -15.43
C ARG A 74 30.32 26.37 -15.29
N ASN A 75 30.03 27.02 -14.16
CA ASN A 75 30.27 28.44 -13.96
C ASN A 75 31.75 28.78 -13.65
N ASP A 76 32.40 28.02 -12.78
CA ASP A 76 33.76 28.34 -12.31
C ASP A 76 34.85 27.77 -13.22
N MET A 77 34.60 26.61 -13.84
CA MET A 77 35.60 25.89 -14.64
C MET A 77 35.27 25.85 -16.13
N GLY A 78 34.13 26.39 -16.56
CA GLY A 78 33.69 26.35 -17.96
C GLY A 78 33.53 24.93 -18.51
N LEU A 79 33.28 23.95 -17.63
CA LEU A 79 33.19 22.54 -18.02
C LEU A 79 31.88 22.29 -18.78
N ILE A 80 32.00 21.60 -19.92
CA ILE A 80 30.87 21.28 -20.81
C ILE A 80 30.76 19.75 -20.90
N LYS A 81 29.53 19.23 -20.83
CA LYS A 81 29.27 17.79 -20.91
C LYS A 81 29.46 17.27 -22.34
N SER A 82 29.93 16.03 -22.50
CA SER A 82 30.08 15.43 -23.83
C SER A 82 28.74 15.35 -24.57
N GLY A 83 28.67 15.99 -25.75
CA GLY A 83 27.47 16.03 -26.59
C GLY A 83 26.63 17.31 -26.47
N GLU A 84 27.04 18.30 -25.68
CA GLU A 84 26.39 19.61 -25.58
C GLU A 84 27.09 20.68 -26.45
N THR A 85 26.32 21.58 -27.06
CA THR A 85 26.83 22.74 -27.80
C THR A 85 26.78 23.99 -26.92
N PHE A 86 27.94 24.52 -26.54
CA PHE A 86 28.06 25.74 -25.72
C PHE A 86 28.02 26.99 -26.60
N TYR A 87 27.10 27.91 -26.29
CA TYR A 87 26.99 29.22 -26.95
C TYR A 87 27.43 30.30 -25.96
N LEU A 88 28.55 30.96 -26.23
CA LEU A 88 28.97 32.15 -25.49
C LEU A 88 28.55 33.39 -26.29
N ILE A 89 27.61 34.16 -25.74
CA ILE A 89 27.21 35.45 -26.30
C ILE A 89 28.20 36.47 -25.75
N VAL A 90 29.02 37.04 -26.62
CA VAL A 90 29.93 38.15 -26.27
C VAL A 90 29.21 39.42 -26.72
N ASP A 91 28.70 40.20 -25.78
CA ASP A 91 28.21 41.54 -26.08
C ASP A 91 29.42 42.48 -26.24
N GLU A 92 29.44 43.27 -27.31
CA GLU A 92 30.50 44.27 -27.64
C GLU A 92 30.57 45.41 -26.60
#